data_AF-A0A962WLK9-F1
#
_entry.id   AF-A0A962WLK9-F1
#
_cell.length_a   1.000
_cell.length_b   1.000
_cell.length_c   1.000
_cell.angle_alpha   90.00
_cell.angle_beta   90.00
_cell.angle_gamma   90.00
#
_symmetry.space_group_name_H-M   'P 1'
#
loop_
_entity.id
_entity.type
_entity.pdbx_description
1 polymer ?
#
loop_
_entity_poly.entity_id
_entity_poly.type
_entity_poly.pdbx_seq_one_letter_code
_entity_poly.pdbx_strand_id
1 'polypeptide(L)'
;MWPDRRLLDLLDIEHPIIQAPMAGSTGPELVGAVSNAGGLGSFGAASTPPDRLRGVVQSITQRTNRAFNVNLFAAHTEQYDRSASAGPALRAKLADYHAELGLGEVPEPAPMFGPAQAQLEVLLENRVPVISFHFGVDRDTVQAAR
;
A
#
# COMPACT_ATOMS: atom_id res chain seq x y z
N MET A 1 19.64 -24.01 -8.32
CA MET A 1 19.11 -23.04 -9.32
C MET A 1 17.61 -23.26 -9.43
N TRP A 2 16.79 -22.21 -9.47
CA TRP A 2 15.33 -22.35 -9.55
C TRP A 2 14.92 -22.94 -10.91
N PRO A 3 13.96 -23.89 -10.95
CA PRO A 3 13.58 -24.59 -12.18
C PRO A 3 12.73 -23.75 -13.14
N ASP A 4 12.04 -22.73 -12.64
CA ASP A 4 11.27 -21.76 -13.43
C ASP A 4 11.81 -20.34 -13.15
N ARG A 5 12.16 -19.63 -14.21
CA ARG A 5 12.74 -18.29 -14.15
C ARG A 5 11.81 -17.19 -14.65
N ARG A 6 10.61 -17.52 -15.15
CA ARG A 6 9.70 -16.54 -15.76
C ARG A 6 9.42 -15.34 -14.86
N LEU A 7 9.20 -15.59 -13.57
CA LEU A 7 8.94 -14.52 -12.58
C LEU A 7 10.21 -13.73 -12.24
N LEU A 8 11.35 -14.41 -12.16
CA LEU A 8 12.65 -13.81 -11.85
C LEU A 8 13.05 -12.85 -12.96
N ASP A 9 12.92 -13.30 -14.21
CA ASP A 9 13.27 -12.52 -15.40
C ASP A 9 12.25 -11.40 -15.64
N LEU A 10 10.96 -11.59 -15.29
CA LEU A 10 9.92 -10.56 -15.42
C LEU A 10 10.10 -9.41 -14.41
N LEU A 11 10.47 -9.73 -13.16
CA LEU A 11 10.54 -8.77 -12.05
C LEU A 11 11.97 -8.31 -11.73
N ASP A 12 12.97 -8.82 -12.45
CA ASP A 12 14.39 -8.57 -12.22
C ASP A 12 14.83 -8.89 -10.76
N ILE A 13 14.55 -10.13 -10.33
CA ILE A 13 14.87 -10.65 -8.98
C ILE A 13 15.59 -12.00 -9.03
N GLU A 14 16.30 -12.34 -7.95
CA GLU A 14 17.13 -13.56 -7.85
C GLU A 14 16.39 -14.74 -7.21
N HIS A 15 15.46 -14.43 -6.30
CA HIS A 15 14.64 -15.39 -5.58
C HIS A 15 13.15 -15.12 -5.87
N PRO A 16 12.32 -16.16 -6.09
CA PRO A 16 10.89 -16.03 -6.29
C PRO A 16 10.15 -15.74 -4.96
N ILE A 17 10.63 -14.75 -4.22
CA ILE A 17 10.12 -14.36 -2.91
C ILE A 17 9.68 -12.90 -3.01
N ILE A 18 8.39 -12.69 -2.80
CA ILE A 18 7.80 -11.35 -2.68
C ILE A 18 7.44 -11.15 -1.22
N GLN A 19 8.07 -10.17 -0.57
CA GLN A 19 7.64 -9.75 0.76
C GLN A 19 6.33 -8.98 0.62
N ALA A 20 5.25 -9.44 1.25
CA ALA A 20 3.92 -8.88 1.04
C ALA A 20 3.81 -7.43 1.55
N PRO A 21 3.20 -6.51 0.77
CA PRO A 21 3.01 -5.13 1.19
C PRO A 21 1.96 -5.06 2.32
N MET A 22 2.39 -4.74 3.54
CA MET A 22 1.51 -4.66 4.71
C MET A 22 1.46 -3.20 5.18
N ALA A 23 0.40 -2.49 4.78
CA ALA A 23 0.19 -1.09 5.15
C ALA A 23 0.26 -0.91 6.68
N GLY A 24 1.05 0.07 7.13
CA GLY A 24 1.31 0.32 8.56
C GLY A 24 2.39 -0.57 9.20
N SER A 25 2.91 -1.60 8.51
CA SER A 25 3.96 -2.50 9.03
C SER A 25 5.23 -2.51 8.18
N THR A 26 5.14 -2.28 6.86
CA THR A 26 6.29 -2.28 5.95
C THR A 26 6.86 -0.87 5.79
N GLY A 27 8.12 -0.66 6.21
CA GLY A 27 8.87 0.58 5.99
C GLY A 27 9.96 0.46 4.92
N PRO A 28 10.57 1.58 4.47
CA PRO A 28 11.64 1.59 3.47
C PRO A 28 12.82 0.67 3.78
N GLU A 29 13.15 0.49 5.06
CA GLU A 29 14.24 -0.37 5.53
C GLU A 29 13.99 -1.83 5.17
N LEU A 30 12.77 -2.34 5.43
CA LEU A 30 12.40 -3.72 5.12
C LEU A 30 12.37 -3.95 3.62
N VAL A 31 11.80 -3.00 2.86
CA VAL A 31 11.73 -3.06 1.39
C VAL A 31 13.13 -3.14 0.81
N GLY A 32 14.01 -2.22 1.19
CA GLY A 32 15.39 -2.20 0.73
C GLY A 32 16.15 -3.47 1.11
N ALA A 33 15.98 -3.97 2.34
CA ALA A 33 16.63 -5.19 2.79
C ALA A 33 16.22 -6.43 1.97
N VAL A 34 14.93 -6.60 1.70
CA VAL A 34 14.43 -7.74 0.89
C VAL A 34 14.89 -7.63 -0.56
N SER A 35 14.78 -6.44 -1.16
CA SER A 35 15.27 -6.20 -2.53
C SER A 35 16.77 -6.47 -2.62
N ASN A 36 17.57 -5.99 -1.66
CA ASN A 36 19.02 -6.24 -1.64
C ASN A 36 19.39 -7.71 -1.39
N ALA A 37 18.53 -8.48 -0.73
CA ALA A 37 18.69 -9.92 -0.56
C ALA A 37 18.26 -10.73 -1.80
N GLY A 38 17.83 -10.07 -2.88
CA GLY A 38 17.47 -10.71 -4.15
C GLY A 38 16.00 -11.12 -4.27
N GLY A 39 15.15 -10.79 -3.29
CA GLY A 39 13.70 -10.89 -3.42
C GLY A 39 13.07 -9.60 -3.94
N LEU A 40 11.73 -9.51 -3.91
CA LEU A 40 11.00 -8.27 -4.18
C LEU A 40 10.48 -7.68 -2.88
N GLY A 41 11.12 -6.62 -2.38
CA GLY A 41 10.59 -5.84 -1.27
C GLY A 41 9.31 -5.09 -1.69
N SER A 42 8.32 -4.99 -0.81
CA SER A 42 7.06 -4.33 -1.13
C SER A 42 6.58 -3.36 -0.05
N PHE A 43 6.18 -2.16 -0.46
CA PHE A 43 5.57 -1.14 0.39
C PHE A 43 4.05 -1.07 0.20
N GLY A 44 3.28 -1.11 1.29
CA GLY A 44 1.82 -0.88 1.26
C GLY A 44 1.47 0.60 1.39
N ALA A 45 1.04 1.24 0.29
CA ALA A 45 0.79 2.68 0.24
C ALA A 45 -0.69 3.07 0.44
N ALA A 46 -1.60 2.11 0.69
CA ALA A 46 -3.05 2.35 0.77
C ALA A 46 -3.46 3.59 1.60
N SER A 47 -2.88 3.77 2.79
CA SER A 47 -3.15 4.89 3.69
C SER A 47 -2.08 5.99 3.66
N THR A 48 -1.18 5.97 2.66
CA THR A 48 -0.07 6.92 2.54
C THR A 48 -0.45 8.05 1.59
N PRO A 49 -0.57 9.31 2.08
CA PRO A 49 -0.91 10.43 1.20
C PRO A 49 0.17 10.65 0.11
N PRO A 50 -0.20 11.14 -1.10
CA PRO A 50 0.72 11.30 -2.22
C PRO A 50 2.01 12.06 -1.89
N ASP A 51 1.91 13.15 -1.13
CA ASP A 51 3.08 13.95 -0.73
C ASP A 51 4.07 13.16 0.14
N ARG A 52 3.56 12.30 1.04
CA ARG A 52 4.40 11.41 1.83
C ARG A 52 4.92 10.24 1.01
N LEU A 53 4.13 9.74 0.06
CA LEU A 53 4.51 8.63 -0.80
C LEU A 53 5.76 8.95 -1.63
N ARG A 54 5.89 10.18 -2.15
CA ARG A 54 7.12 10.61 -2.85
C ARG A 54 8.37 10.44 -1.97
N GLY A 55 8.29 10.89 -0.72
CA GLY A 55 9.39 10.75 0.24
C GLY A 55 9.70 9.30 0.59
N VAL A 56 8.67 8.44 0.69
CA VAL A 56 8.85 6.99 0.89
C VAL A 56 9.57 6.35 -0.29
N VAL A 57 9.14 6.62 -1.52
CA VAL A 57 9.79 6.09 -2.72
C VAL A 57 11.24 6.53 -2.80
N GLN A 58 11.52 7.81 -2.53
CA GLN A 58 12.90 8.32 -2.45
C GLN A 58 13.73 7.62 -1.35
N SER A 59 13.13 7.33 -0.19
CA SER A 59 13.81 6.62 0.89
C SER A 59 14.18 5.18 0.50
N ILE A 60 13.29 4.50 -0.24
CA ILE A 60 13.54 3.16 -0.77
C ILE A 60 14.67 3.18 -1.81
N THR A 61 14.64 4.12 -2.77
CA THR A 61 15.66 4.21 -3.82
C THR A 61 17.04 4.60 -3.29
N GLN A 62 17.12 5.26 -2.13
CA GLN A 62 18.39 5.48 -1.40
C GLN A 62 18.94 4.20 -0.74
N ARG A 63 18.11 3.18 -0.53
CA ARG A 63 18.48 1.92 0.18
C ARG A 63 18.75 0.78 -0.77
N THR A 64 18.19 0.81 -1.97
CA THR A 64 18.37 -0.24 -2.97
C THR A 64 18.34 0.33 -4.39
N ASN A 65 19.17 -0.23 -5.25
CA ASN A 65 19.14 -0.04 -6.70
C ASN A 65 18.47 -1.22 -7.43
N ARG A 66 17.87 -2.18 -6.68
CA ARG A 66 17.16 -3.34 -7.23
C ARG A 66 15.66 -3.10 -7.31
N ALA A 67 14.96 -3.95 -8.05
CA ALA A 67 13.51 -3.89 -8.18
C ALA A 67 12.80 -3.95 -6.82
N PHE A 68 11.72 -3.18 -6.70
CA PHE A 68 10.81 -3.19 -5.55
C PHE A 68 9.39 -2.92 -6.02
N ASN A 69 8.43 -3.24 -5.16
CA ASN A 69 7.01 -3.09 -5.40
C ASN A 69 6.40 -2.00 -4.51
N VAL A 70 5.45 -1.25 -5.05
CA VAL A 70 4.55 -0.41 -4.25
C VAL A 70 3.11 -0.81 -4.54
N ASN A 71 2.36 -1.06 -3.47
CA ASN A 71 0.98 -1.52 -3.54
C ASN A 71 -0.02 -0.40 -3.28
N LEU A 72 -1.05 -0.33 -4.12
CA LEU A 72 -2.20 0.56 -3.99
C LEU A 72 -3.48 -0.24 -3.76
N PHE A 73 -4.46 0.38 -3.10
CA PHE A 73 -5.84 -0.10 -3.18
C PHE A 73 -6.50 0.49 -4.43
N ALA A 74 -7.43 -0.26 -5.03
CA ALA A 74 -8.13 0.17 -6.22
C ALA A 74 -8.98 1.42 -5.98
N ALA A 75 -9.06 2.33 -6.96
CA ALA A 75 -9.81 3.58 -6.83
C ALA A 75 -11.30 3.39 -6.45
N HIS A 76 -11.94 2.30 -6.89
CA HIS A 76 -13.33 2.03 -6.52
C HIS A 76 -13.54 1.77 -5.01
N THR A 77 -12.47 1.46 -4.26
CA THR A 77 -12.53 1.27 -2.80
C THR A 77 -12.58 2.59 -2.02
N GLU A 78 -12.41 3.72 -2.69
CA GLU A 78 -12.51 5.06 -2.09
C GLU A 78 -13.96 5.53 -1.92
N GLN A 79 -14.90 4.78 -2.49
CA GLN A 79 -16.32 5.04 -2.35
C GLN A 79 -16.72 4.84 -0.89
N TYR A 80 -16.79 5.96 -0.18
CA TYR A 80 -17.20 6.03 1.22
C TYR A 80 -18.60 6.61 1.32
N ASP A 81 -19.55 5.83 1.86
CA ASP A 81 -20.88 6.34 2.19
C ASP A 81 -20.77 7.27 3.40
N ARG A 82 -20.84 8.58 3.15
CA ARG A 82 -20.79 9.61 4.20
C ARG A 82 -22.02 9.61 5.10
N SER A 83 -23.10 8.96 4.70
CA SER A 83 -24.29 8.76 5.55
C SER A 83 -24.18 7.53 6.43
N ALA A 84 -23.21 6.65 6.17
CA ALA A 84 -22.97 5.49 7.01
C ALA A 84 -22.51 5.95 8.39
N SER A 85 -23.19 5.43 9.41
CA SER A 85 -22.80 5.57 10.80
C SER A 85 -22.77 4.20 11.46
N ALA A 86 -21.91 4.04 12.47
CA ALA A 86 -21.99 2.87 13.32
C ALA A 86 -23.36 2.85 13.99
N GLY A 87 -24.12 1.76 13.80
CA GLY A 87 -25.45 1.63 14.39
C GLY A 87 -25.41 1.73 15.93
N PRO A 88 -26.54 2.06 16.59
CA PRO A 88 -26.57 2.36 18.02
C PRO A 88 -25.93 1.27 18.90
N ALA A 89 -26.12 -0.01 18.53
CA ALA A 89 -25.55 -1.14 19.26
C ALA A 89 -24.02 -1.20 19.20
N LEU A 90 -23.41 -0.88 18.04
CA LEU A 90 -21.96 -0.82 17.91
C LEU A 90 -21.40 0.41 18.62
N ARG A 91 -22.06 1.57 18.48
CA ARG A 91 -21.68 2.80 19.20
C ARG A 91 -21.71 2.62 20.71
N ALA A 92 -22.73 1.96 21.26
CA ALA A 92 -22.81 1.68 22.69
C ALA A 92 -21.63 0.80 23.16
N LYS A 93 -21.32 -0.28 22.43
CA LYS A 93 -20.16 -1.13 22.74
C LYS A 93 -18.83 -0.38 22.69
N LEU A 94 -18.65 0.51 21.71
CA LEU A 94 -17.44 1.33 21.61
C LEU A 94 -17.36 2.37 22.74
N ALA A 95 -18.50 2.92 23.18
CA ALA A 95 -18.56 3.88 24.27
C ALA A 95 -18.09 3.27 25.60
N ASP A 96 -18.42 1.99 25.86
CA ASP A 96 -17.93 1.27 27.04
C ASP A 96 -16.39 1.22 27.07
N TYR A 97 -15.75 0.84 25.96
CA TYR A 97 -14.29 0.81 25.85
C TYR A 97 -13.67 2.21 25.91
N HIS A 98 -14.32 3.22 25.33
CA HIS A 98 -13.87 4.60 25.40
C HIS A 98 -13.90 5.14 26.83
N ALA A 99 -14.94 4.83 27.60
CA ALA A 99 -15.04 5.18 29.01
C ALA A 99 -13.98 4.45 29.85
N GLU A 100 -13.80 3.15 29.62
CA GLU A 100 -12.78 2.35 30.31
C GLU A 100 -11.36 2.89 30.07
N LEU A 101 -11.05 3.27 28.83
CA LEU A 101 -9.72 3.72 28.42
C LEU A 101 -9.53 5.24 28.50
N GLY A 102 -10.56 6.01 28.89
CA GLY A 102 -10.51 7.47 28.98
C GLY A 102 -10.31 8.18 27.63
N LEU A 103 -10.84 7.62 26.53
CA LEU A 103 -10.61 8.10 25.16
C LEU A 103 -11.57 9.22 24.70
N GLY A 104 -12.51 9.62 25.54
CA GLY A 104 -13.54 10.60 25.19
C GLY A 104 -14.66 10.01 24.32
N GLU A 105 -15.35 10.84 23.54
CA GLU A 105 -16.47 10.39 22.71
C GLU A 105 -16.04 9.47 21.56
N VAL A 106 -16.92 8.56 21.15
CA VAL A 106 -16.69 7.69 19.98
C VAL A 106 -16.71 8.53 18.70
N PRO A 107 -15.61 8.58 17.92
CA PRO A 107 -15.54 9.39 16.71
C PRO A 107 -16.44 8.85 15.61
N GLU A 108 -16.84 9.72 14.69
CA GLU A 108 -17.47 9.29 13.45
C GLU A 108 -16.44 8.62 12.53
N PRO A 109 -16.83 7.60 11.76
CA PRO A 109 -15.92 6.99 10.80
C PRO A 109 -15.51 8.00 9.72
N ALA A 110 -14.26 7.88 9.27
CA ALA A 110 -13.67 8.76 8.28
C ALA A 110 -12.91 7.95 7.21
N PRO A 111 -12.78 8.47 5.98
CA PRO A 111 -11.96 7.83 4.95
C PRO A 111 -10.50 7.70 5.38
N MET A 112 -9.91 6.53 5.16
CA MET A 112 -8.52 6.22 5.55
C MET A 112 -7.57 6.02 4.36
N PHE A 113 -8.10 5.71 3.18
CA PHE A 113 -7.32 5.26 2.02
C PHE A 113 -7.42 6.24 0.84
N GLY A 114 -6.40 6.21 -0.03
CA GLY A 114 -6.33 7.02 -1.25
C GLY A 114 -5.75 8.44 -1.02
N PRO A 115 -5.88 9.33 -2.01
CA PRO A 115 -6.46 9.11 -3.34
C PRO A 115 -5.53 8.30 -4.27
N ALA A 116 -6.01 7.18 -4.77
CA ALA A 116 -5.36 6.13 -5.54
C ALA A 116 -4.87 6.65 -6.88
N GLN A 117 -5.63 7.54 -7.52
CA GLN A 117 -5.20 8.17 -8.77
C GLN A 117 -3.94 9.02 -8.56
N ALA A 118 -3.94 9.90 -7.55
CA ALA A 118 -2.76 10.73 -7.26
C ALA A 118 -1.59 9.90 -6.69
N GLN A 119 -1.88 8.82 -5.96
CA GLN A 119 -0.84 7.86 -5.54
C GLN A 119 -0.22 7.18 -6.76
N LEU A 120 -1.02 6.72 -7.73
CA LEU A 120 -0.54 6.11 -8.96
C LEU A 120 0.32 7.10 -9.76
N GLU A 121 -0.12 8.35 -9.92
CA GLU A 121 0.67 9.40 -10.57
C GLU A 121 2.05 9.54 -9.94
N VAL A 122 2.14 9.55 -8.60
CA VAL A 122 3.43 9.55 -7.89
C VAL A 122 4.29 8.34 -8.25
N LEU A 123 3.71 7.13 -8.32
CA LEU A 123 4.48 5.92 -8.68
C LEU A 123 4.99 5.96 -10.12
N LEU A 124 4.18 6.47 -11.06
CA LEU A 124 4.54 6.61 -12.47
C LEU A 124 5.63 7.67 -12.66
N GLU A 125 5.49 8.84 -12.04
CA GLU A 125 6.50 9.91 -12.07
C GLU A 125 7.87 9.42 -11.58
N ASN A 126 7.86 8.59 -10.53
CA ASN A 126 9.08 8.04 -9.92
C ASN A 126 9.55 6.72 -10.55
N ARG A 127 8.87 6.24 -11.60
CA ARG A 127 9.21 5.00 -12.33
C ARG A 127 9.39 3.80 -11.39
N VAL A 128 8.44 3.61 -10.47
CA VAL A 128 8.46 2.47 -9.55
C VAL A 128 8.43 1.17 -10.36
N PRO A 129 9.35 0.21 -10.13
CA PRO A 129 9.52 -0.95 -11.00
C PRO A 129 8.30 -1.88 -11.08
N VAL A 130 7.62 -2.07 -9.94
CA VAL A 130 6.44 -2.93 -9.85
C VAL A 130 5.34 -2.20 -9.09
N ILE A 131 4.16 -2.10 -9.71
CA ILE A 131 2.96 -1.57 -9.07
C ILE A 131 1.96 -2.72 -8.94
N SER A 132 1.50 -2.96 -7.72
CA SER A 132 0.49 -3.98 -7.44
C SER A 132 -0.79 -3.34 -6.90
N PHE A 133 -1.93 -3.98 -7.15
CA PHE A 133 -3.23 -3.49 -6.71
C PHE A 133 -3.92 -4.51 -5.79
N HIS A 134 -4.64 -4.02 -4.79
CA HIS A 134 -5.53 -4.82 -3.96
C HIS A 134 -7.00 -4.43 -4.21
N PHE A 135 -7.90 -5.40 -4.03
CA PHE A 135 -9.34 -5.31 -4.31
C PHE A 135 -9.71 -5.19 -5.80
N GLY A 136 -8.76 -5.45 -6.71
CA GLY A 136 -8.96 -5.41 -8.16
C GLY A 136 -8.30 -4.21 -8.80
N VAL A 137 -8.48 -4.04 -10.11
CA VAL A 137 -8.04 -2.88 -10.89
C VAL A 137 -8.76 -2.91 -12.23
N ASP A 138 -9.16 -1.76 -12.75
CA ASP A 138 -9.74 -1.68 -14.09
C ASP A 138 -8.66 -1.72 -15.19
N ARG A 139 -9.10 -1.99 -16.43
CA ARG A 139 -8.21 -2.12 -17.58
C ARG A 139 -7.45 -0.83 -17.87
N ASP A 140 -8.09 0.32 -17.70
CA ASP A 140 -7.56 1.62 -18.10
C ASP A 140 -6.40 2.01 -17.17
N THR A 141 -6.56 1.77 -15.87
CA THR A 141 -5.52 1.92 -14.85
C THR A 141 -4.31 1.04 -15.15
N VAL A 142 -4.52 -0.22 -15.55
CA VAL A 142 -3.41 -1.12 -15.95
C VAL A 142 -2.71 -0.63 -17.21
N GLN A 143 -3.45 -0.09 -18.18
CA GLN A 143 -2.86 0.44 -19.42
C GLN A 143 -2.04 1.70 -19.17
N ALA A 144 -2.47 2.57 -18.25
CA ALA A 144 -1.74 3.77 -17.86
C ALA A 144 -0.41 3.45 -17.13
N ALA A 145 -0.28 2.25 -16.56
CA ALA A 145 0.89 1.82 -15.81
C ALA A 145 1.88 0.93 -16.60
N ARG A 146 1.66 0.74 -17.90
CA ARG A 146 2.58 0.01 -18.80
C ARG A 146 3.56 0.94 -19.48
#